data_AF-A0A8J7QE60-F1
#
_entry.id   AF-A0A8J7QE60-F1
#
_cell.length_a   1.000
_cell.length_b   1.000
_cell.length_c   1.000
_cell.angle_alpha   90.00
_cell.angle_beta   90.00
_cell.angle_gamma   90.00
#
_symmetry.space_group_name_H-M   'P 1'
#
loop_
_entity.id
_entity.type
_entity.pdbx_description
1 polymer ?
#
loop_
_entity_poly.entity_id
_entity_poly.type
_entity_poly.pdbx_seq_one_letter_code
_entity_poly.pdbx_strand_id
1 'polypeptide(L)'
;MSAGSRMLSDIDPALPGVPPATPPSLKRPENALHKAGNAIATVVTAPAAAIGLLNEGFARATNFVASALPSQPAAFQTSLALGAPHAHIAHPPSGPAPIPPTPIPPVGPVTFGCCVQVLINGRPAARAGDMGVNPTCCGLPPMYEIYTGSSKVFIGGARAARVGDITFHCKPVPSEAAALRGAIATAQKAMRAAMMACMVGGFVATGLGVAGDIVESVEADNADMSAALALSAATATAQMANDVMALAAAAMMGKDPCLPPGTPGAIFAGSPDVWIGGFPMPPWMDIAKGLLKMVKGLRARNQNRSNTNGTTRVGAQH
;
A
#
# COMPACT_ATOMS: atom_id res chain seq x y z
N MET A 1 -23.37 33.63 -40.56
CA MET A 1 -23.57 32.28 -39.99
C MET A 1 -23.01 31.27 -40.96
N SER A 2 -21.78 30.78 -40.76
CA SER A 2 -21.22 29.54 -41.33
C SER A 2 -19.73 29.49 -41.02
N ALA A 3 -19.36 28.87 -39.89
CA ALA A 3 -17.98 28.47 -39.58
C ALA A 3 -18.04 27.51 -38.39
N GLY A 4 -18.02 26.19 -38.64
CA GLY A 4 -18.09 25.22 -37.55
C GLY A 4 -18.14 23.75 -37.94
N SER A 5 -17.55 23.33 -39.06
CA SER A 5 -17.58 21.90 -39.44
C SER A 5 -16.36 21.39 -40.23
N ARG A 6 -15.18 22.02 -40.09
CA ARG A 6 -13.94 21.51 -40.75
C ARG A 6 -12.69 21.68 -39.90
N MET A 7 -12.62 20.99 -38.76
CA MET A 7 -11.38 20.92 -37.97
C MET A 7 -11.25 19.63 -37.14
N LEU A 8 -11.74 18.51 -37.66
CA LEU A 8 -11.67 17.20 -36.99
C LEU A 8 -11.30 16.03 -37.91
N SER A 9 -10.90 16.29 -39.16
CA SER A 9 -10.53 15.24 -40.13
C SER A 9 -9.04 15.08 -40.39
N ASP A 10 -8.17 15.93 -39.83
CA ASP A 10 -6.75 15.98 -40.22
C ASP A 10 -5.82 15.59 -39.07
N ILE A 11 -6.20 14.57 -38.28
CA ILE A 11 -5.22 13.82 -37.48
C ILE A 11 -4.67 12.73 -38.41
N ASP A 12 -3.53 13.04 -39.02
CA ASP A 12 -2.71 12.08 -39.75
C ASP A 12 -2.35 10.91 -38.80
N PRO A 13 -2.76 9.66 -39.06
CA PRO A 13 -2.52 8.52 -38.16
C PRO A 13 -1.07 8.00 -38.21
N ALA A 14 -0.16 8.68 -38.90
CA ALA A 14 1.23 8.27 -39.03
C ALA A 14 2.19 9.37 -38.52
N LEU A 15 2.27 9.55 -37.20
CA LEU A 15 3.52 10.06 -36.63
C LEU A 15 4.61 9.06 -37.03
N PRO A 16 5.69 9.47 -37.72
CA PRO A 16 6.81 8.59 -38.00
C PRO A 16 7.27 8.03 -36.66
N GLY A 17 7.14 6.71 -36.51
CA GLY A 17 7.50 6.03 -35.28
C GLY A 17 8.94 6.37 -34.95
N VAL A 18 9.14 7.24 -33.97
CA VAL A 18 10.40 7.28 -33.25
C VAL A 18 10.56 5.85 -32.75
N PRO A 19 11.54 5.08 -33.24
CA PRO A 19 11.74 3.72 -32.74
C PRO A 19 11.83 3.85 -31.22
N PRO A 20 11.16 2.99 -30.44
CA PRO A 20 11.31 3.03 -28.99
C PRO A 20 12.80 3.05 -28.73
N ALA A 21 13.30 4.10 -28.08
CA ALA A 21 14.71 4.20 -27.78
C ALA A 21 15.08 2.90 -27.10
N THR A 22 15.85 2.06 -27.79
CA THR A 22 16.34 0.82 -27.20
C THR A 22 17.10 1.31 -25.98
N PRO A 23 16.65 1.01 -24.74
CA PRO A 23 17.40 1.44 -23.58
C PRO A 23 18.80 0.89 -23.81
N PRO A 24 19.86 1.73 -23.73
CA PRO A 24 21.20 1.23 -23.90
C PRO A 24 21.32 0.04 -22.96
N SER A 25 21.77 -1.10 -23.48
CA SER A 25 21.98 -2.32 -22.70
C SER A 25 23.17 -2.11 -21.77
N LEU A 26 23.09 -1.09 -20.92
CA LEU A 26 23.99 -0.83 -19.83
C LEU A 26 23.59 -1.83 -18.77
N LYS A 27 24.23 -2.99 -18.88
CA LYS A 27 24.30 -3.94 -17.79
C LYS A 27 24.82 -3.14 -16.58
N ARG A 28 24.00 -3.06 -15.54
CA ARG A 28 24.36 -2.36 -14.30
C ARG A 28 25.74 -2.89 -13.85
N PRO A 29 26.71 -2.03 -13.52
CA PRO A 29 27.91 -2.48 -12.83
C PRO A 29 27.48 -3.17 -11.53
N GLU A 30 28.02 -4.34 -11.21
CA GLU A 30 27.62 -5.10 -10.00
C GLU A 30 28.81 -5.23 -9.06
N ASN A 31 28.78 -4.52 -7.93
CA ASN A 31 29.78 -4.69 -6.86
C ASN A 31 29.36 -5.74 -5.80
N ALA A 32 30.27 -6.06 -4.88
CA ALA A 32 30.00 -7.05 -3.83
C ALA A 32 28.86 -6.66 -2.88
N LEU A 33 28.68 -5.35 -2.63
CA LEU A 33 27.58 -4.80 -1.84
C LEU A 33 26.23 -5.03 -2.54
N HIS A 34 26.17 -4.82 -3.85
CA HIS A 34 24.99 -5.04 -4.67
C HIS A 34 24.60 -6.52 -4.71
N LYS A 35 25.58 -7.41 -4.90
CA LYS A 35 25.37 -8.87 -4.87
C LYS A 35 24.87 -9.36 -3.51
N ALA A 36 25.49 -8.90 -2.43
CA ALA A 36 25.03 -9.21 -1.08
C ALA A 36 23.64 -8.62 -0.79
N GLY A 37 23.40 -7.39 -1.22
CA GLY A 37 22.11 -6.71 -1.13
C GLY A 37 21.01 -7.48 -1.86
N ASN A 38 21.25 -7.94 -3.09
CA ASN A 38 20.28 -8.73 -3.87
C ASN A 38 20.02 -10.09 -3.25
N ALA A 39 21.05 -10.77 -2.73
CA ALA A 39 20.87 -12.06 -2.06
C ALA A 39 19.97 -11.93 -0.82
N ILE A 40 20.22 -10.91 0.01
CA ILE A 40 19.39 -10.62 1.19
C ILE A 40 17.99 -10.17 0.78
N ALA A 41 17.88 -9.29 -0.21
CA ALA A 41 16.62 -8.80 -0.73
C ALA A 41 15.76 -9.96 -1.24
N THR A 42 16.34 -10.94 -1.94
CA THR A 42 15.61 -12.12 -2.45
C THR A 42 14.97 -12.91 -1.31
N VAL A 43 15.70 -13.14 -0.22
CA VAL A 43 15.16 -13.86 0.95
C VAL A 43 14.12 -13.03 1.69
N VAL A 44 14.37 -11.74 1.89
CA VAL A 44 13.47 -10.83 2.63
C VAL A 44 12.17 -10.56 1.85
N THR A 45 12.25 -10.43 0.54
CA THR A 45 11.12 -10.07 -0.31
C THR A 45 10.36 -11.28 -0.84
N ALA A 46 10.83 -12.51 -0.66
CA ALA A 46 10.14 -13.73 -1.10
C ALA A 46 8.64 -13.78 -0.72
N PRO A 47 8.22 -13.46 0.52
CA PRO A 47 6.80 -13.38 0.85
C PRO A 47 6.05 -12.29 0.09
N ALA A 48 6.67 -11.11 -0.10
CA ALA A 48 6.10 -10.02 -0.86
C ALA A 48 5.99 -10.34 -2.37
N ALA A 49 6.96 -11.07 -2.92
CA ALA A 49 6.94 -11.56 -4.30
C ALA A 49 5.80 -12.56 -4.53
N ALA A 50 5.53 -13.44 -3.57
CA ALA A 50 4.37 -14.34 -3.63
C ALA A 50 3.04 -13.56 -3.62
N ILE A 51 2.92 -12.54 -2.76
CA ILE A 51 1.75 -11.64 -2.76
C ILE A 51 1.65 -10.89 -4.09
N GLY A 52 2.76 -10.42 -4.66
CA GLY A 52 2.81 -9.79 -5.98
C GLY A 52 2.30 -10.70 -7.10
N LEU A 53 2.69 -11.98 -7.09
CA LEU A 53 2.20 -12.97 -8.06
C LEU A 53 0.70 -13.23 -7.91
N LEU A 54 0.20 -13.29 -6.67
CA LEU A 54 -1.23 -13.45 -6.40
C LEU A 54 -2.03 -12.22 -6.86
N ASN A 55 -1.48 -11.04 -6.60
CA ASN A 55 -2.03 -9.77 -7.03
C ASN A 55 -2.12 -9.68 -8.57
N GLU A 56 -1.05 -10.03 -9.28
CA GLU A 56 -1.01 -10.07 -10.74
C GLU A 56 -1.96 -11.13 -11.31
N GLY A 57 -1.94 -12.35 -10.77
CA GLY A 57 -2.83 -13.43 -11.19
C GLY A 57 -4.30 -13.06 -11.04
N PHE A 58 -4.66 -12.45 -9.91
CA PHE A 58 -6.03 -11.99 -9.67
C PHE A 58 -6.43 -10.80 -10.55
N ALA A 59 -5.52 -9.84 -10.76
CA ALA A 59 -5.75 -8.73 -11.67
C ALA A 59 -6.04 -9.22 -13.10
N ARG A 60 -5.28 -10.21 -13.58
CA ARG A 60 -5.53 -10.87 -14.87
C ARG A 60 -6.86 -11.62 -14.89
N ALA A 61 -7.12 -12.43 -13.87
CA ALA A 61 -8.35 -13.24 -13.79
C ALA A 61 -9.61 -12.38 -13.72
N THR A 62 -9.55 -11.21 -13.10
CA THR A 62 -10.69 -10.31 -12.91
C THR A 62 -10.72 -9.13 -13.85
N ASN A 63 -9.84 -9.08 -14.86
CA ASN A 63 -9.70 -7.93 -15.74
C ASN A 63 -11.00 -7.57 -16.47
N PHE A 64 -11.83 -8.57 -16.79
CA PHE A 64 -13.12 -8.37 -17.44
C PHE A 64 -14.10 -7.58 -16.56
N VAL A 65 -14.16 -7.87 -15.25
CA VAL A 65 -14.97 -7.12 -14.28
C VAL A 65 -14.35 -5.76 -14.01
N ALA A 66 -13.02 -5.73 -13.83
CA ALA A 66 -12.27 -4.53 -13.49
C ALA A 66 -12.25 -3.48 -14.63
N SER A 67 -12.58 -3.89 -15.85
CA SER A 67 -12.71 -3.00 -17.02
C SER A 67 -14.16 -2.55 -17.26
N ALA A 68 -15.13 -3.24 -16.67
CA ALA A 68 -16.54 -2.84 -16.72
C ALA A 68 -16.90 -1.73 -15.72
N LEU A 69 -16.07 -1.53 -14.69
CA LEU A 69 -16.26 -0.47 -13.70
C LEU A 69 -15.58 0.83 -14.14
N PRO A 70 -16.21 2.00 -13.87
CA PRO A 70 -15.60 3.28 -14.19
C PRO A 70 -14.28 3.45 -13.44
N SER A 71 -13.30 4.07 -14.09
CA SER A 71 -12.10 4.55 -13.41
C SER A 71 -12.48 5.63 -12.40
N GLN A 72 -11.69 5.72 -11.32
CA GLN A 72 -11.86 6.74 -10.28
C GLN A 72 -10.62 7.63 -10.23
N PRO A 73 -10.77 8.90 -9.83
CA PRO A 73 -9.63 9.80 -9.61
C PRO A 73 -8.59 9.18 -8.70
N ALA A 74 -7.33 9.22 -9.11
CA ALA A 74 -6.22 8.66 -8.35
C ALA A 74 -5.99 9.46 -7.07
N ALA A 75 -5.71 8.75 -5.97
CA ALA A 75 -5.32 9.37 -4.72
C ALA A 75 -3.80 9.60 -4.68
N PHE A 76 -3.40 10.67 -4.01
CA PHE A 76 -2.01 11.06 -3.84
C PHE A 76 -1.80 11.65 -2.45
N GLN A 77 -0.57 11.98 -2.10
CA GLN A 77 -0.28 12.57 -0.80
C GLN A 77 -1.11 13.84 -0.57
N THR A 78 -1.82 13.89 0.54
CA THR A 78 -2.85 14.87 0.95
C THR A 78 -4.20 14.83 0.25
N SER A 79 -4.46 13.81 -0.57
CA SER A 79 -5.85 13.39 -0.81
C SER A 79 -6.57 13.28 0.54
N LEU A 80 -7.78 13.83 0.60
CA LEU A 80 -8.56 13.85 1.82
C LEU A 80 -9.39 12.58 1.95
N ALA A 81 -9.38 12.00 3.15
CA ALA A 81 -10.30 10.95 3.55
C ALA A 81 -11.32 11.48 4.54
N LEU A 82 -12.53 10.93 4.46
CA LEU A 82 -13.65 11.21 5.35
C LEU A 82 -14.10 9.87 5.94
N GLY A 83 -14.03 9.75 7.26
CA GLY A 83 -14.56 8.60 7.98
C GLY A 83 -15.93 8.87 8.59
N ALA A 84 -16.60 7.80 8.99
CA ALA A 84 -17.86 7.91 9.71
C ALA A 84 -17.65 8.60 11.07
N PRO A 85 -18.60 9.45 11.51
CA PRO A 85 -18.51 10.11 12.81
C PRO A 85 -18.33 9.10 13.95
N HIS A 86 -17.37 9.38 14.83
CA HIS A 86 -17.15 8.64 16.07
C HIS A 86 -16.61 9.57 17.17
N ALA A 87 -16.62 9.07 18.40
CA ALA A 87 -16.21 9.82 19.58
C ALA A 87 -14.97 9.19 20.21
N HIS A 88 -14.08 10.02 20.75
CA HIS A 88 -12.90 9.59 21.50
C HIS A 88 -13.13 9.83 22.99
N ILE A 89 -13.46 8.77 23.74
CA ILE A 89 -14.08 8.90 25.07
C ILE A 89 -13.09 9.30 26.18
N ALA A 90 -11.79 9.29 25.88
CA ALA A 90 -10.76 9.57 26.87
C ALA A 90 -10.43 11.07 27.01
N HIS A 91 -10.88 11.92 26.09
CA HIS A 91 -10.50 13.35 26.08
C HIS A 91 -11.52 14.23 25.34
N PRO A 92 -11.50 15.56 25.61
CA PRO A 92 -12.31 16.54 24.89
C PRO A 92 -12.21 16.39 23.36
N PRO A 93 -13.30 16.59 22.61
CA PRO A 93 -14.61 17.14 22.99
C PRO A 93 -15.61 16.10 23.55
N SER A 94 -15.23 14.83 23.61
CA SER A 94 -15.94 13.85 24.44
C SER A 94 -15.26 13.78 25.82
N GLY A 95 -15.63 12.85 26.67
CA GLY A 95 -14.87 12.64 27.89
C GLY A 95 -15.45 11.52 28.74
N PRO A 96 -14.80 11.22 29.87
CA PRO A 96 -15.42 10.39 30.90
C PRO A 96 -16.77 10.98 31.30
N ALA A 97 -17.69 10.11 31.72
CA ALA A 97 -18.98 10.53 32.26
C ALA A 97 -18.77 11.64 33.31
N PRO A 98 -19.51 12.76 33.26
CA PRO A 98 -20.81 12.94 32.59
C PRO A 98 -20.77 13.51 31.17
N ILE A 99 -19.59 13.72 30.56
CA ILE A 99 -19.51 14.31 29.21
C ILE A 99 -20.02 13.27 28.19
N PRO A 100 -21.08 13.57 27.40
CA PRO A 100 -21.58 12.63 26.42
C PRO A 100 -20.55 12.39 25.31
N PRO A 101 -20.50 11.20 24.71
CA PRO A 101 -19.76 10.98 23.47
C PRO A 101 -20.25 11.97 22.41
N THR A 102 -19.32 12.73 21.84
CA THR A 102 -19.58 13.70 20.77
C THR A 102 -19.02 13.13 19.47
N PRO A 103 -19.85 12.53 18.59
CA PRO A 103 -19.38 11.99 17.33
C PRO A 103 -18.98 13.10 16.37
N ILE A 104 -17.74 13.09 15.91
CA ILE A 104 -17.22 14.06 14.95
C ILE A 104 -16.67 13.30 13.73
N PRO A 105 -16.94 13.76 12.49
CA PRO A 105 -16.36 13.14 11.31
C PRO A 105 -14.83 13.32 11.29
N PRO A 106 -14.04 12.23 11.25
CA PRO A 106 -12.61 12.31 10.97
C PRO A 106 -12.41 12.71 9.50
N VAL A 107 -11.69 13.80 9.29
CA VAL A 107 -11.31 14.32 7.98
C VAL A 107 -9.84 14.67 8.03
N GLY A 108 -9.10 14.24 7.02
CA GLY A 108 -7.75 14.73 6.85
C GLY A 108 -6.93 14.05 5.76
N PRO A 109 -5.71 14.56 5.57
CA PRO A 109 -4.86 14.19 4.45
C PRO A 109 -4.22 12.81 4.63
N VAL A 110 -3.99 12.13 3.51
CA VAL A 110 -2.99 11.05 3.41
C VAL A 110 -1.60 11.67 3.60
N THR A 111 -0.76 11.11 4.47
CA THR A 111 0.50 11.76 4.86
C THR A 111 1.74 10.87 4.77
N PHE A 112 1.63 9.57 5.04
CA PHE A 112 2.79 8.69 5.17
C PHE A 112 2.64 7.42 4.32
N GLY A 113 3.78 6.86 3.92
CA GLY A 113 3.83 5.60 3.17
C GLY A 113 3.58 5.76 1.67
N CYS A 114 3.19 6.94 1.18
CA CYS A 114 2.99 7.17 -0.26
C CYS A 114 4.23 6.83 -1.09
N CYS A 115 4.01 6.42 -2.33
CA CYS A 115 5.07 6.03 -3.26
C CYS A 115 5.76 7.28 -3.81
N VAL A 116 7.02 7.49 -3.44
CA VAL A 116 7.80 8.64 -3.92
C VAL A 116 8.37 8.44 -5.33
N GLN A 117 8.32 7.21 -5.86
CA GLN A 117 8.77 6.88 -7.21
C GLN A 117 7.73 7.23 -8.29
N VAL A 118 6.44 7.28 -7.93
CA VAL A 118 5.36 7.64 -8.85
C VAL A 118 4.68 8.89 -8.32
N LEU A 119 4.79 9.97 -9.10
CA LEU A 119 4.22 11.26 -8.74
C LEU A 119 2.95 11.52 -9.54
N ILE A 120 1.84 11.76 -8.85
CA ILE A 120 0.58 12.23 -9.42
C ILE A 120 0.52 13.72 -9.15
N ASN A 121 0.51 14.54 -10.21
CA ASN A 121 0.52 15.99 -10.12
C ASN A 121 1.69 16.53 -9.26
N GLY A 122 2.86 15.90 -9.38
CA GLY A 122 4.06 16.26 -8.61
C GLY A 122 4.08 15.76 -7.16
N ARG A 123 3.14 14.90 -6.76
CA ARG A 123 2.98 14.44 -5.38
C ARG A 123 3.02 12.92 -5.28
N PRO A 124 3.63 12.33 -4.25
CA PRO A 124 3.70 10.88 -4.09
C PRO A 124 2.33 10.21 -4.20
N ALA A 125 2.25 9.16 -5.01
CA ALA A 125 1.01 8.43 -5.25
C ALA A 125 0.58 7.62 -4.03
N ALA A 126 -0.73 7.64 -3.71
CA ALA A 126 -1.26 6.93 -2.56
C ALA A 126 -1.62 5.48 -2.91
N ARG A 127 -1.51 4.58 -1.93
CA ARG A 127 -1.66 3.13 -2.06
C ARG A 127 -2.42 2.53 -0.88
N ALA A 128 -2.95 1.33 -1.06
CA ALA A 128 -3.43 0.54 0.06
C ALA A 128 -2.30 0.27 1.06
N GLY A 129 -2.56 0.54 2.33
CA GLY A 129 -1.59 0.48 3.42
C GLY A 129 -0.88 1.81 3.74
N ASP A 130 -1.11 2.86 2.94
CA ASP A 130 -0.66 4.21 3.27
C ASP A 130 -1.48 4.78 4.43
N MET A 131 -0.87 5.73 5.15
CA MET A 131 -1.40 6.27 6.38
C MET A 131 -1.74 7.74 6.22
N GLY A 132 -2.76 8.20 6.94
CA GLY A 132 -3.08 9.61 7.04
C GLY A 132 -3.42 10.04 8.46
N VAL A 133 -3.60 11.34 8.62
CA VAL A 133 -3.96 11.99 9.88
C VAL A 133 -5.34 12.64 9.75
N ASN A 134 -6.20 12.52 10.76
CA ASN A 134 -7.52 13.14 10.81
C ASN A 134 -7.64 14.11 11.99
N PRO A 135 -7.03 15.29 11.92
CA PRO A 135 -7.03 16.22 13.04
C PRO A 135 -8.46 16.60 13.49
N THR A 136 -9.47 16.50 12.63
CA THR A 136 -10.84 16.89 12.96
C THR A 136 -11.56 15.95 13.94
N CYS A 137 -11.15 14.68 14.07
CA CYS A 137 -11.78 13.79 15.07
C CYS A 137 -11.25 14.00 16.48
N CYS A 138 -10.26 14.88 16.65
CA CYS A 138 -9.58 15.15 17.92
C CYS A 138 -8.90 13.93 18.56
N GLY A 139 -8.78 12.80 17.86
CA GLY A 139 -8.14 11.59 18.38
C GLY A 139 -6.65 11.78 18.70
N LEU A 140 -6.15 11.09 19.72
CA LEU A 140 -4.79 11.21 20.26
C LEU A 140 -4.03 9.86 20.22
N PRO A 141 -3.37 9.51 19.11
CA PRO A 141 -3.21 10.28 17.88
C PRO A 141 -4.25 9.95 16.79
N PRO A 142 -4.53 10.89 15.86
CA PRO A 142 -5.67 10.79 14.95
C PRO A 142 -5.31 10.03 13.66
N MET A 143 -4.90 8.77 13.79
CA MET A 143 -4.35 8.01 12.66
C MET A 143 -5.44 7.23 11.90
N TYR A 144 -5.31 7.18 10.57
CA TYR A 144 -6.08 6.27 9.70
C TYR A 144 -5.22 5.58 8.66
N GLU A 145 -5.73 4.49 8.11
CA GLU A 145 -5.08 3.70 7.07
C GLU A 145 -5.99 3.57 5.85
N ILE A 146 -5.40 3.65 4.65
CA ILE A 146 -6.07 3.30 3.40
C ILE A 146 -6.12 1.78 3.30
N TYR A 147 -7.32 1.22 3.23
CA TYR A 147 -7.51 -0.21 3.34
C TYR A 147 -7.66 -0.92 2.00
N THR A 148 -8.46 -0.37 1.09
CA THR A 148 -8.59 -0.91 -0.26
C THR A 148 -7.78 -0.10 -1.26
N GLY A 149 -7.49 -0.72 -2.40
CA GLY A 149 -7.01 -0.04 -3.59
C GLY A 149 -7.57 -0.69 -4.84
N SER A 150 -7.01 -0.32 -5.99
CA SER A 150 -7.35 -0.93 -7.27
C SER A 150 -7.16 -2.45 -7.28
N SER A 151 -8.10 -3.16 -7.88
CA SER A 151 -7.98 -4.58 -8.17
C SER A 151 -6.94 -4.91 -9.25
N LYS A 152 -6.54 -3.94 -10.10
CA LYS A 152 -5.69 -4.17 -11.27
C LYS A 152 -4.45 -3.27 -11.42
N VAL A 153 -4.45 -2.08 -10.82
CA VAL A 153 -3.32 -1.13 -10.93
C VAL A 153 -2.50 -1.15 -9.66
N PHE A 154 -1.19 -1.34 -9.82
CA PHE A 154 -0.22 -1.40 -8.73
C PHE A 154 0.80 -0.27 -8.87
N ILE A 155 1.09 0.41 -7.78
CA ILE A 155 2.09 1.47 -7.67
C ILE A 155 3.08 1.08 -6.57
N GLY A 156 4.37 1.06 -6.88
CA GLY A 156 5.41 0.68 -5.91
C GLY A 156 5.15 -0.67 -5.23
N GLY A 157 4.58 -1.64 -5.96
CA GLY A 157 4.29 -3.00 -5.47
C GLY A 157 3.00 -3.16 -4.65
N ALA A 158 2.23 -2.09 -4.39
CA ALA A 158 0.95 -2.16 -3.67
C ALA A 158 -0.20 -1.60 -4.52
N ARG A 159 -1.44 -1.91 -4.14
CA ARG A 159 -2.65 -1.50 -4.87
C ARG A 159 -2.79 0.02 -4.86
N ALA A 160 -2.95 0.63 -6.03
CA ALA A 160 -3.10 2.08 -6.13
C ALA A 160 -4.41 2.55 -5.51
N ALA A 161 -4.36 3.58 -4.67
CA ALA A 161 -5.53 4.15 -3.99
C ALA A 161 -6.21 5.23 -4.84
N ARG A 162 -7.52 5.40 -4.64
CA ARG A 162 -8.40 6.25 -5.45
C ARG A 162 -9.53 6.82 -4.63
N VAL A 163 -10.24 7.80 -5.19
CA VAL A 163 -11.52 8.24 -4.63
C VAL A 163 -12.48 7.04 -4.52
N GLY A 164 -13.12 6.91 -3.37
CA GLY A 164 -14.00 5.81 -3.02
C GLY A 164 -13.31 4.59 -2.40
N ASP A 165 -11.97 4.53 -2.39
CA ASP A 165 -11.28 3.46 -1.66
C ASP A 165 -11.48 3.61 -0.15
N ILE A 166 -11.75 2.48 0.49
CA ILE A 166 -12.13 2.39 1.90
C ILE A 166 -10.93 2.71 2.78
N THR A 167 -11.15 3.51 3.80
CA THR A 167 -10.20 3.81 4.86
C THR A 167 -10.72 3.27 6.21
N PHE A 168 -9.81 3.02 7.14
CA PHE A 168 -10.18 2.72 8.53
C PHE A 168 -9.53 3.69 9.50
N HIS A 169 -10.37 4.28 10.33
CA HIS A 169 -10.02 5.34 11.25
C HIS A 169 -9.95 4.78 12.67
N CYS A 170 -8.89 5.14 13.39
CA CYS A 170 -8.75 4.90 14.83
C CYS A 170 -8.81 3.41 15.25
N LYS A 171 -8.63 2.47 14.31
CA LYS A 171 -8.51 1.04 14.55
C LYS A 171 -7.48 0.42 13.61
N PRO A 172 -6.48 -0.32 14.13
CA PRO A 172 -5.57 -1.07 13.27
C PRO A 172 -6.34 -2.02 12.37
N VAL A 173 -6.06 -1.95 11.08
CA VAL A 173 -6.50 -2.97 10.14
C VAL A 173 -5.32 -3.82 9.68
N PRO A 174 -5.54 -5.11 9.45
CA PRO A 174 -4.54 -5.95 8.84
C PRO A 174 -4.32 -5.56 7.37
N SER A 175 -3.52 -4.53 7.11
CA SER A 175 -3.21 -4.10 5.73
C SER A 175 -2.18 -4.98 5.03
N GLU A 176 -2.07 -4.86 3.69
CA GLU A 176 -0.95 -5.41 2.90
C GLU A 176 0.38 -4.87 3.44
N ALA A 177 0.38 -3.59 3.84
CA ALA A 177 1.48 -2.98 4.57
C ALA A 177 1.70 -3.66 5.93
N ALA A 178 0.70 -4.11 6.69
CA ALA A 178 0.90 -4.85 7.95
C ALA A 178 1.66 -6.19 7.79
N ALA A 179 1.46 -6.89 6.68
CA ALA A 179 2.21 -8.12 6.38
C ALA A 179 3.63 -7.83 5.88
N LEU A 180 3.80 -6.78 5.07
CA LEU A 180 5.12 -6.26 4.74
C LEU A 180 5.83 -5.68 6.00
N ARG A 181 5.11 -5.06 6.94
CA ARG A 181 5.58 -4.54 8.23
C ARG A 181 6.04 -5.67 9.15
N GLY A 182 5.36 -6.82 9.15
CA GLY A 182 5.81 -8.03 9.84
C GLY A 182 7.04 -8.68 9.21
N ALA A 183 7.10 -8.71 7.87
CA ALA A 183 8.28 -9.18 7.14
C ALA A 183 9.48 -8.22 7.30
N ILE A 184 9.25 -6.91 7.30
CA ILE A 184 10.23 -5.84 7.56
C ILE A 184 10.68 -5.86 9.01
N ALA A 185 9.83 -6.10 10.00
CA ALA A 185 10.26 -6.25 11.40
C ALA A 185 11.17 -7.47 11.59
N THR A 186 10.91 -8.56 10.84
CA THR A 186 11.78 -9.73 10.77
C THR A 186 13.09 -9.40 10.03
N ALA A 187 13.01 -8.62 8.94
CA ALA A 187 14.16 -8.13 8.19
C ALA A 187 15.00 -7.12 8.98
N GLN A 188 14.42 -6.28 9.84
CA GLN A 188 15.11 -5.35 10.74
C GLN A 188 16.01 -6.09 11.72
N LYS A 189 15.63 -7.31 12.12
CA LYS A 189 16.47 -8.19 12.94
C LYS A 189 17.69 -8.72 12.17
N ALA A 190 17.56 -8.95 10.85
CA ALA A 190 18.66 -9.32 9.96
C ALA A 190 19.50 -8.10 9.50
N MET A 191 18.87 -6.95 9.28
CA MET A 191 19.49 -5.66 8.92
C MET A 191 20.31 -5.07 10.06
N ARG A 192 19.99 -5.34 11.33
CA ARG A 192 20.79 -4.87 12.47
C ARG A 192 22.23 -5.40 12.46
N ALA A 193 22.45 -6.62 11.96
CA ALA A 193 23.80 -7.17 11.80
C ALA A 193 24.53 -6.56 10.58
N ALA A 194 23.81 -6.25 9.50
CA ALA A 194 24.38 -5.65 8.29
C ALA A 194 24.62 -4.11 8.40
N MET A 195 23.75 -3.38 9.11
CA MET A 195 23.87 -1.93 9.33
C MET A 195 25.08 -1.56 10.19
N MET A 196 25.47 -2.42 11.14
CA MET A 196 26.67 -2.22 11.95
C MET A 196 27.96 -2.24 11.12
N ALA A 197 27.96 -2.95 9.98
CA ALA A 197 29.10 -2.97 9.05
C ALA A 197 29.15 -1.72 8.15
N CYS A 198 28.01 -1.11 7.80
CA CYS A 198 27.97 0.13 7.00
C CYS A 198 28.22 1.40 7.83
N MET A 199 27.99 1.37 9.14
CA MET A 199 28.16 2.51 10.05
C MET A 199 29.63 2.97 10.16
N VAL A 200 30.59 2.07 9.90
CA VAL A 200 32.03 2.36 9.91
C VAL A 200 32.48 3.11 8.65
N GLY A 201 31.69 3.09 7.56
CA GLY A 201 31.99 3.75 6.29
C GLY A 201 31.31 5.10 6.07
N GLY A 202 30.61 5.66 7.07
CA GLY A 202 29.89 6.94 6.95
C GLY A 202 28.51 6.86 6.26
N PHE A 203 28.05 5.66 5.90
CA PHE A 203 26.72 5.45 5.30
C PHE A 203 25.66 5.32 6.40
N VAL A 204 24.92 6.41 6.62
CA VAL A 204 23.85 6.48 7.64
C VAL A 204 22.67 5.60 7.21
N ALA A 205 22.49 4.45 7.88
CA ALA A 205 21.25 3.65 7.88
C ALA A 205 20.65 3.27 6.50
N THR A 206 21.42 3.33 5.43
CA THR A 206 20.98 2.98 4.08
C THR A 206 21.24 1.49 3.82
N GLY A 207 20.22 0.73 3.40
CA GLY A 207 20.38 -0.70 3.09
C GLY A 207 21.47 -0.98 2.05
N LEU A 208 22.01 -2.20 2.04
CA LEU A 208 23.18 -2.59 1.21
C LEU A 208 23.02 -2.30 -0.29
N GLY A 209 21.82 -2.41 -0.85
CA GLY A 209 21.56 -2.07 -2.25
C GLY A 209 21.70 -0.57 -2.54
N VAL A 210 21.30 0.28 -1.60
CA VAL A 210 21.48 1.74 -1.68
C VAL A 210 22.95 2.10 -1.50
N ALA A 211 23.65 1.46 -0.56
CA ALA A 211 25.09 1.64 -0.41
C ALA A 211 25.84 1.20 -1.70
N GLY A 212 25.40 0.10 -2.33
CA GLY A 212 25.88 -0.33 -3.63
C GLY A 212 25.67 0.73 -4.71
N ASP A 213 24.47 1.34 -4.78
CA ASP A 213 24.17 2.44 -5.71
C ASP A 213 25.05 3.67 -5.51
N ILE A 214 25.32 4.05 -4.25
CA ILE A 214 26.18 5.22 -3.99
C ILE A 214 27.62 4.93 -4.44
N VAL A 215 28.14 3.73 -4.16
CA VAL A 215 29.48 3.32 -4.60
C VAL A 215 29.54 3.23 -6.13
N GLU A 216 28.55 2.61 -6.78
CA GLU A 216 28.49 2.51 -8.24
C GLU A 216 28.32 3.89 -8.89
N SER A 217 27.66 4.85 -8.23
CA SER A 217 27.49 6.20 -8.77
C SER A 217 28.80 6.98 -8.87
N VAL A 218 29.77 6.73 -7.96
CA VAL A 218 31.10 7.37 -8.02
C VAL A 218 32.05 6.63 -8.96
N GLU A 219 31.80 5.34 -9.21
CA GLU A 219 32.59 4.48 -10.09
C GLU A 219 32.06 4.45 -11.55
N ALA A 220 30.91 5.08 -11.82
CA ALA A 220 30.28 5.04 -13.13
C ALA A 220 31.09 5.79 -14.20
N ASP A 221 31.38 5.11 -15.31
CA ASP A 221 32.17 5.63 -16.44
C ASP A 221 31.48 6.75 -17.25
N ASN A 222 30.20 7.04 -16.97
CA ASN A 222 29.49 8.15 -17.58
C ASN A 222 28.55 8.87 -16.60
N ALA A 223 28.34 10.16 -16.86
CA ALA A 223 27.57 11.05 -15.98
C ALA A 223 26.09 10.65 -15.87
N ASP A 224 25.50 10.09 -16.93
CA ASP A 224 24.09 9.68 -16.94
C ASP A 224 23.85 8.49 -16.00
N MET A 225 24.76 7.50 -16.00
CA MET A 225 24.71 6.36 -15.09
C MET A 225 25.00 6.78 -13.65
N SER A 226 25.97 7.65 -13.43
CA SER A 226 26.24 8.24 -12.11
C SER A 226 24.99 8.93 -11.55
N ALA A 227 24.36 9.80 -12.34
CA ALA A 227 23.15 10.51 -11.95
C ALA A 227 21.96 9.56 -11.72
N ALA A 228 21.80 8.53 -12.56
CA ALA A 228 20.74 7.54 -12.41
C ALA A 228 20.88 6.71 -11.12
N LEU A 229 22.11 6.30 -10.77
CA LEU A 229 22.40 5.54 -9.54
C LEU A 229 22.27 6.42 -8.29
N ALA A 230 22.72 7.67 -8.36
CA ALA A 230 22.52 8.63 -7.29
C ALA A 230 21.01 8.89 -7.05
N LEU A 231 20.22 9.01 -8.12
CA LEU A 231 18.77 9.18 -8.04
C LEU A 231 18.08 7.90 -7.53
N SER A 232 18.51 6.70 -7.92
CA SER A 232 17.94 5.45 -7.39
C SER A 232 18.22 5.29 -5.90
N ALA A 233 19.43 5.62 -5.44
CA ALA A 233 19.77 5.66 -4.03
C ALA A 233 18.91 6.68 -3.26
N ALA A 234 18.76 7.89 -3.79
CA ALA A 234 17.97 8.95 -3.15
C ALA A 234 16.47 8.57 -3.07
N THR A 235 15.89 8.02 -4.14
CA THR A 235 14.47 7.61 -4.15
C THR A 235 14.22 6.40 -3.25
N ALA A 236 15.14 5.43 -3.22
CA ALA A 236 15.04 4.28 -2.33
C ALA A 236 15.14 4.69 -0.84
N THR A 237 16.04 5.60 -0.48
CA THR A 237 16.16 6.11 0.89
C THR A 237 14.94 6.92 1.31
N ALA A 238 14.44 7.78 0.42
CA ALA A 238 13.22 8.53 0.66
C ALA A 238 12.01 7.60 0.86
N GLN A 239 11.88 6.54 0.05
CA GLN A 239 10.81 5.55 0.23
C GLN A 239 10.93 4.82 1.57
N MET A 240 12.13 4.36 1.94
CA MET A 240 12.36 3.70 3.23
C MET A 240 11.99 4.59 4.41
N ALA A 241 12.38 5.87 4.37
CA ALA A 241 12.01 6.82 5.41
C ALA A 241 10.48 7.00 5.50
N ASN A 242 9.81 7.12 4.35
CA ASN A 242 8.35 7.28 4.30
C ASN A 242 7.61 6.02 4.83
N ASP A 243 8.13 4.83 4.53
CA ASP A 243 7.59 3.56 5.00
C ASP A 243 7.80 3.35 6.51
N VAL A 244 8.94 3.80 7.06
CA VAL A 244 9.20 3.81 8.51
C VAL A 244 8.22 4.72 9.23
N MET A 245 7.94 5.91 8.68
CA MET A 245 6.93 6.82 9.24
C MET A 245 5.53 6.21 9.17
N ALA A 246 5.17 5.52 8.08
CA ALA A 246 3.91 4.79 7.97
C ALA A 246 3.81 3.66 9.00
N LEU A 247 4.90 2.94 9.27
CA LEU A 247 4.94 1.90 10.30
C LEU A 247 4.74 2.49 11.71
N ALA A 248 5.43 3.59 12.02
CA ALA A 248 5.26 4.28 13.30
C ALA A 248 3.81 4.81 13.45
N ALA A 249 3.28 5.45 12.41
CA ALA A 249 1.90 5.89 12.30
C ALA A 249 0.89 4.75 12.55
N ALA A 250 1.12 3.59 11.95
CA ALA A 250 0.26 2.42 12.14
C ALA A 250 0.34 1.85 13.55
N ALA A 251 1.52 1.83 14.18
CA ALA A 251 1.69 1.41 15.56
C ALA A 251 0.97 2.33 16.56
N MET A 252 0.59 3.54 16.13
CA MET A 252 -0.15 4.49 16.93
C MET A 252 -1.68 4.39 16.76
N MET A 253 -2.17 3.70 15.73
CA MET A 253 -3.61 3.53 15.50
C MET A 253 -4.29 2.75 16.64
N GLY A 254 -5.46 3.22 17.07
CA GLY A 254 -6.29 2.56 18.08
C GLY A 254 -5.74 2.57 19.49
N LYS A 255 -4.68 3.33 19.77
CA LYS A 255 -4.23 3.62 21.14
C LYS A 255 -5.22 4.49 21.92
N ASP A 256 -6.04 5.23 21.18
CA ASP A 256 -7.06 6.09 21.73
C ASP A 256 -8.44 5.43 21.60
N PRO A 257 -9.14 5.17 22.72
CA PRO A 257 -10.41 4.46 22.71
C PRO A 257 -11.50 5.29 22.01
N CYS A 258 -11.99 4.74 20.90
CA CYS A 258 -13.09 5.32 20.13
C CYS A 258 -14.41 4.54 20.27
N LEU A 259 -15.53 5.25 20.13
CA LEU A 259 -16.88 4.73 20.14
C LEU A 259 -17.63 5.19 18.86
N PRO A 260 -18.10 4.27 18.00
CA PRO A 260 -17.82 2.83 18.01
C PRO A 260 -16.32 2.53 17.78
N PRO A 261 -15.84 1.34 18.18
CA PRO A 261 -14.43 0.96 18.07
C PRO A 261 -14.00 0.81 16.60
N GLY A 262 -13.43 1.88 16.08
CA GLY A 262 -13.04 2.06 14.69
C GLY A 262 -14.21 2.42 13.79
N THR A 263 -13.95 3.25 12.79
CA THR A 263 -14.94 3.61 11.78
C THR A 263 -14.40 3.47 10.37
N PRO A 264 -15.21 2.97 9.42
CA PRO A 264 -14.86 3.00 8.02
C PRO A 264 -14.97 4.43 7.49
N GLY A 265 -14.23 4.71 6.43
CA GLY A 265 -14.30 5.93 5.65
C GLY A 265 -14.00 5.67 4.19
N ALA A 266 -13.87 6.75 3.44
CA ALA A 266 -13.36 6.69 2.08
C ALA A 266 -12.51 7.91 1.76
N ILE A 267 -11.58 7.73 0.83
CA ILE A 267 -10.93 8.85 0.15
C ILE A 267 -12.00 9.57 -0.67
N PHE A 268 -12.14 10.88 -0.50
CA PHE A 268 -13.14 11.68 -1.23
C PHE A 268 -12.53 12.76 -2.12
N ALA A 269 -11.21 12.99 -2.05
CA ALA A 269 -10.50 13.91 -2.93
C ALA A 269 -9.33 13.23 -3.64
N GLY A 270 -9.27 13.36 -4.97
CA GLY A 270 -8.25 12.77 -5.84
C GLY A 270 -7.84 13.70 -6.98
N SER A 271 -7.01 13.20 -7.89
CA SER A 271 -6.48 13.98 -9.01
C SER A 271 -7.49 14.09 -10.15
N PRO A 272 -7.67 15.28 -10.76
CA PRO A 272 -8.50 15.41 -11.96
C PRO A 272 -7.86 14.78 -13.20
N ASP A 273 -6.54 14.58 -13.21
CA ASP A 273 -5.76 14.23 -14.41
C ASP A 273 -5.48 12.73 -14.53
N VAL A 274 -5.37 12.03 -13.39
CA VAL A 274 -5.01 10.60 -13.35
C VAL A 274 -6.19 9.78 -12.88
N TRP A 275 -6.61 8.84 -13.72
CA TRP A 275 -7.77 7.96 -13.48
C TRP A 275 -7.33 6.51 -13.39
N ILE A 276 -7.73 5.82 -12.32
CA ILE A 276 -7.31 4.45 -12.05
C ILE A 276 -8.54 3.54 -12.01
N GLY A 277 -8.52 2.49 -12.85
CA GLY A 277 -9.62 1.51 -12.97
C GLY A 277 -9.55 0.38 -11.94
N GLY A 278 -10.56 -0.49 -11.96
CA GLY A 278 -10.69 -1.66 -11.06
C GLY A 278 -11.68 -1.46 -9.92
N PHE A 279 -12.07 -2.54 -9.24
CA PHE A 279 -12.91 -2.43 -8.04
C PHE A 279 -12.06 -2.23 -6.78
N PRO A 280 -12.61 -1.63 -5.71
CA PRO A 280 -11.96 -1.56 -4.41
C PRO A 280 -11.68 -2.97 -3.90
N MET A 281 -10.40 -3.29 -3.71
CA MET A 281 -9.97 -4.61 -3.29
C MET A 281 -9.12 -4.51 -2.01
N PRO A 282 -9.46 -5.29 -0.96
CA PRO A 282 -8.65 -5.36 0.24
C PRO A 282 -7.36 -6.15 -0.01
N PRO A 283 -6.39 -6.06 0.92
CA PRO A 283 -5.15 -6.80 0.84
C PRO A 283 -5.35 -8.32 0.84
N TRP A 284 -4.47 -9.05 0.13
CA TRP A 284 -4.60 -10.52 -0.01
C TRP A 284 -4.57 -11.28 1.32
N MET A 285 -3.92 -10.72 2.34
CA MET A 285 -3.83 -11.35 3.66
C MET A 285 -5.19 -11.44 4.37
N ASP A 286 -6.07 -10.49 4.14
CA ASP A 286 -7.42 -10.51 4.70
C ASP A 286 -8.34 -11.44 3.92
N ILE A 287 -8.15 -11.50 2.60
CA ILE A 287 -8.78 -12.50 1.75
C ILE A 287 -8.38 -13.91 2.22
N ALA A 288 -7.09 -14.15 2.48
CA ALA A 288 -6.57 -15.43 2.95
C ALA A 288 -7.09 -15.81 4.34
N LYS A 289 -7.10 -14.87 5.30
CA LYS A 289 -7.70 -15.10 6.64
C LYS A 289 -9.19 -15.41 6.54
N GLY A 290 -9.92 -14.67 5.72
CA GLY A 290 -11.34 -14.92 5.46
C GLY A 290 -11.59 -16.31 4.89
N LEU A 291 -10.81 -16.69 3.87
CA LEU A 291 -10.87 -18.01 3.24
C LEU A 291 -10.53 -19.12 4.25
N LEU A 292 -9.48 -18.95 5.06
CA LEU A 292 -9.11 -19.92 6.09
C LEU A 292 -10.19 -20.11 7.15
N LYS A 293 -10.83 -19.01 7.59
CA LYS A 293 -11.96 -19.07 8.53
C LYS A 293 -13.14 -19.81 7.91
N MET A 294 -13.43 -19.60 6.63
CA MET A 294 -14.46 -20.31 5.89
C MET A 294 -14.14 -21.81 5.79
N VAL A 295 -12.92 -22.19 5.41
CA VAL A 295 -12.48 -23.60 5.33
C VAL A 295 -12.58 -24.29 6.70
N LYS A 296 -12.13 -23.63 7.77
CA LYS A 296 -12.27 -24.14 9.15
C LYS A 296 -13.74 -24.31 9.55
N GLY A 297 -14.59 -23.33 9.20
CA GLY A 297 -16.04 -23.40 9.44
C GLY A 297 -16.72 -24.54 8.67
N LEU A 298 -16.34 -24.76 7.42
CA LEU A 298 -16.82 -25.87 6.60
C LEU A 298 -16.37 -27.23 7.16
N ARG A 299 -15.11 -27.34 7.61
CA ARG A 299 -14.59 -28.55 8.26
C ARG A 299 -15.32 -28.86 9.57
N ALA A 300 -15.55 -27.86 10.41
CA ALA A 300 -16.31 -28.02 11.64
C ALA A 300 -17.77 -28.43 11.38
N ARG A 301 -18.42 -27.86 10.34
CA ARG A 301 -19.76 -28.26 9.91
C ARG A 301 -19.80 -29.72 9.42
N ASN A 302 -18.81 -30.17 8.66
CA ASN A 302 -18.72 -31.56 8.22
C ASN A 302 -18.51 -32.55 9.38
N GLN A 303 -17.71 -32.20 10.39
CA GLN A 303 -17.52 -33.02 11.59
C GLN A 303 -18.79 -33.10 12.45
N ASN A 304 -19.53 -32.01 12.59
CA ASN A 304 -20.84 -32.05 13.25
C ASN A 304 -21.87 -32.87 12.47
N ARG A 305 -21.81 -32.85 11.12
CA ARG A 305 -22.69 -33.68 10.28
C ARG A 305 -22.34 -35.17 10.34
N SER A 306 -21.08 -35.53 10.52
CA SER A 306 -20.70 -36.94 10.73
C SER A 306 -21.09 -37.44 12.13
N ASN A 307 -20.98 -36.60 13.17
CA ASN A 307 -21.39 -36.96 14.53
C ASN A 307 -22.91 -37.13 14.67
N THR A 308 -23.70 -36.28 14.01
CA THR A 308 -25.17 -36.38 13.98
C THR A 308 -25.64 -37.61 13.20
N ASN A 309 -25.02 -37.92 12.05
CA ASN A 309 -25.31 -39.15 11.30
C ASN A 309 -24.87 -40.43 12.03
N GLY A 310 -23.82 -40.35 12.87
CA GLY A 310 -23.37 -41.44 13.74
C GLY A 310 -24.34 -41.72 14.89
N THR A 311 -24.97 -40.69 15.46
CA THR A 311 -25.97 -40.86 16.53
C THR A 311 -27.30 -41.38 16.02
N THR A 312 -27.74 -41.00 14.82
CA THR A 312 -28.97 -41.57 14.20
C THR A 312 -28.85 -43.04 13.80
N ARG A 313 -27.64 -43.58 13.62
CA ARG A 313 -27.44 -45.02 13.34
C ARG A 313 -27.43 -45.91 14.58
N VAL A 314 -27.23 -45.33 15.77
CA VAL A 314 -27.25 -46.07 17.05
C VAL A 314 -28.67 -46.11 17.65
N GLY A 315 -29.56 -45.19 17.26
CA GLY A 315 -30.95 -45.13 17.74
C GLY A 315 -31.98 -45.99 16.98
N ALA A 316 -31.56 -46.79 15.99
CA ALA A 316 -32.47 -47.61 15.16
C ALA A 316 -32.32 -49.13 15.41
N GLN A 317 -31.77 -49.51 16.57
CA GLN A 317 -31.71 -50.89 17.05
C GLN A 317 -32.37 -50.98 18.43
N HIS A 318 -33.70 -50.88 18.47
CA HIS A 318 -34.52 -51.36 19.59
C HIS A 318 -35.86 -51.85 19.04
#